data_AF-A0A5K1FGQ6-F1
#
_entry.id   AF-A0A5K1FGQ6-F1
#
_cell.length_a   1.000
_cell.length_b   1.000
_cell.length_c   1.000
_cell.angle_alpha   90.00
_cell.angle_beta   90.00
_cell.angle_gamma   90.00
#
_symmetry.space_group_name_H-M   'P 1'
#
loop_
_entity.id
_entity.type
_entity.pdbx_description
1 polymer ?
#
loop_
_entity_poly.entity_id
_entity_poly.type
_entity_poly.pdbx_seq_one_letter_code
_entity_poly.pdbx_strand_id
1 'polypeptide(L)'
;LSILTSFTRCRILEGVYLLHNLLNGILPASVGNLTTTLSELILSSNQIEGTIPLSLANLTKLTALDLSSNKIKGLIPPNIGQMHLQILQFNKMH
;
A
#
# COMPACT_ATOMS: atom_id res chain seq x y z
N LEU A 1 0.57 -11.89 2.65
CA LEU A 1 -0.02 -10.56 3.00
C LEU A 1 -1.37 -10.58 3.74
N SER A 2 -1.81 -11.68 4.35
CA SER A 2 -3.10 -11.75 5.08
C SER A 2 -3.19 -10.82 6.29
N ILE A 3 -2.07 -10.39 6.87
CA ILE A 3 -2.07 -9.41 7.98
C ILE A 3 -2.84 -8.13 7.62
N LEU A 4 -2.73 -7.63 6.38
CA LEU A 4 -3.49 -6.45 5.92
C LEU A 4 -5.00 -6.68 5.93
N THR A 5 -5.46 -7.91 5.69
CA THR A 5 -6.89 -8.23 5.77
C THR A 5 -7.43 -8.10 7.19
N SER A 6 -6.59 -8.37 8.20
CA SER A 6 -6.99 -8.24 9.61
C SER A 6 -7.28 -6.79 10.00
N PHE A 7 -6.59 -5.83 9.36
CA PHE A 7 -6.79 -4.40 9.61
C PHE A 7 -8.03 -3.80 8.96
N THR A 8 -8.70 -4.52 8.04
CA THR A 8 -9.96 -4.04 7.43
C THR A 8 -11.09 -3.84 8.45
N ARG A 9 -10.97 -4.45 9.65
CA ARG A 9 -11.90 -4.29 10.76
C ARG A 9 -11.55 -3.13 11.70
N CYS A 10 -10.37 -2.52 11.55
CA CYS A 10 -9.93 -1.37 12.33
C CYS A 10 -10.56 -0.10 11.75
N ARG A 11 -11.48 0.54 12.48
CA ARG A 11 -12.24 1.70 11.98
C ARG A 11 -11.53 3.06 12.11
N ILE A 12 -10.47 3.12 12.91
CA ILE A 12 -9.78 4.38 13.26
C ILE A 12 -8.27 4.27 13.06
N LEU A 13 -7.82 3.35 12.20
CA LEU A 13 -6.41 3.22 11.87
C LEU A 13 -5.96 4.41 11.03
N GLU A 14 -4.89 5.07 11.46
CA GLU A 14 -4.31 6.23 10.76
C GLU A 14 -3.03 5.84 10.01
N GLY A 15 -2.20 4.97 10.61
CA GLY A 15 -0.97 4.50 10.00
C GLY A 15 -0.79 2.99 10.08
N VAL A 16 -0.25 2.40 9.02
CA VAL A 16 0.26 1.02 8.98
C VAL A 16 1.72 1.06 8.62
N TYR A 17 2.58 0.64 9.55
CA TYR A 17 4.03 0.59 9.39
C TYR A 17 4.50 -0.86 9.56
N LEU A 18 4.88 -1.49 8.45
CA LEU A 18 5.40 -2.85 8.42
C LEU A 18 6.74 -2.95 7.68
N LEU A 19 7.46 -1.84 7.61
CA LEU A 19 8.79 -1.76 7.01
C LEU A 19 9.81 -2.70 7.67
N HIS A 20 10.78 -3.18 6.90
CA HIS A 20 11.86 -4.09 7.36
C HIS A 20 11.36 -5.42 7.93
N ASN A 21 10.47 -6.08 7.20
CA ASN A 21 9.97 -7.40 7.56
C ASN A 21 10.20 -8.41 6.42
N LEU A 22 9.79 -9.65 6.66
CA LEU A 22 9.83 -10.73 5.67
C LEU A 22 8.46 -10.96 5.00
N LEU A 23 7.62 -9.92 4.91
CA LEU A 23 6.29 -10.05 4.30
C LEU A 23 6.44 -10.36 2.81
N ASN A 24 5.71 -11.37 2.36
CA ASN A 24 5.74 -11.83 0.97
C ASN A 24 4.31 -12.04 0.40
N GLY A 25 4.28 -12.34 -0.90
CA GLY A 25 3.08 -12.53 -1.70
C GLY A 25 2.59 -11.22 -2.32
N ILE A 26 1.35 -11.22 -2.79
CA ILE A 26 0.73 -10.13 -3.56
C ILE A 26 -0.15 -9.25 -2.68
N LEU A 27 -0.18 -7.94 -2.93
CA LEU A 27 -1.14 -7.03 -2.30
C LEU A 27 -2.58 -7.42 -2.71
N PRO A 28 -3.43 -7.87 -1.78
CA PRO A 28 -4.80 -8.24 -2.12
C PRO A 28 -5.62 -6.99 -2.43
N ALA A 29 -6.62 -7.11 -3.31
CA ALA A 29 -7.54 -6.00 -3.61
C ALA A 29 -8.25 -5.44 -2.36
N SER A 30 -8.41 -6.26 -1.31
CA SER A 30 -8.95 -5.84 -0.01
C SER A 30 -8.09 -4.80 0.73
N VAL A 31 -6.87 -4.48 0.26
CA VAL A 31 -6.10 -3.34 0.79
C VAL A 31 -6.85 -2.02 0.63
N GLY A 32 -7.69 -1.90 -0.41
CA GLY A 32 -8.58 -0.76 -0.59
C GLY A 32 -9.75 -0.70 0.40
N ASN A 33 -9.95 -1.76 1.20
CA ASN A 33 -10.98 -1.84 2.24
C ASN A 33 -10.40 -1.59 3.64
N LEU A 34 -9.14 -1.16 3.73
CA LEU A 34 -8.67 -0.52 4.96
C LEU A 34 -9.51 0.73 5.22
N THR A 35 -9.52 1.17 6.48
CA THR A 35 -10.33 2.35 6.85
C THR A 35 -9.99 3.57 6.02
N THR A 36 -11.02 4.37 5.71
CA THR A 36 -10.87 5.66 5.05
C THR A 36 -10.17 6.70 5.92
N THR A 37 -9.89 6.40 7.19
CA THR A 37 -9.05 7.27 8.06
C THR A 37 -7.56 7.06 7.85
N LEU A 38 -7.15 6.02 7.12
CA LEU A 38 -5.74 5.69 6.93
C LEU A 38 -5.05 6.78 6.09
N SER A 39 -4.04 7.41 6.67
CA SER A 39 -3.19 8.42 6.04
C SER A 39 -1.84 7.87 5.60
N GLU A 40 -1.33 6.82 6.26
CA GLU A 40 0.02 6.30 5.99
C GLU A 40 0.02 4.78 5.81
N LEU A 41 0.59 4.32 4.70
CA LEU A 41 0.79 2.91 4.39
C LEU A 41 2.25 2.68 3.98
N ILE A 42 3.06 2.23 4.93
CA ILE A 42 4.50 2.06 4.80
C ILE A 42 4.83 0.57 4.87
N LEU A 43 5.12 -0.04 3.72
CA LEU A 43 5.41 -1.47 3.57
C LEU A 43 6.79 -1.72 2.95
N SER A 44 7.68 -0.73 2.97
CA SER A 44 8.98 -0.80 2.34
C SER A 44 9.91 -1.86 2.93
N SER A 45 10.93 -2.27 2.18
CA SER A 45 11.91 -3.27 2.61
C SER A 45 11.26 -4.59 3.06
N ASN A 46 10.47 -5.17 2.15
CA ASN A 46 9.82 -6.47 2.29
C ASN A 46 10.04 -7.30 1.01
N GLN A 47 9.32 -8.40 0.85
CA GLN A 47 9.37 -9.29 -0.31
C GLN A 47 8.03 -9.32 -1.06
N ILE A 48 7.25 -8.25 -0.99
CA ILE A 48 5.94 -8.13 -1.64
C ILE A 48 6.12 -8.10 -3.15
N GLU A 49 5.36 -8.90 -3.89
CA GLU A 49 5.46 -9.02 -5.34
C GLU A 49 4.14 -8.72 -6.05
N GLY A 50 4.15 -8.80 -7.38
CA GLY A 50 2.98 -8.51 -8.21
C GLY A 50 2.84 -7.02 -8.53
N THR A 51 1.59 -6.56 -8.70
CA THR A 51 1.25 -5.20 -9.11
C THR A 51 0.49 -4.45 -8.00
N ILE A 52 0.38 -3.13 -8.14
CA ILE A 52 -0.41 -2.30 -7.24
C ILE A 52 -1.90 -2.46 -7.61
N PRO A 53 -2.77 -2.91 -6.69
CA PRO A 53 -4.19 -3.06 -6.99
C PRO A 53 -4.88 -1.68 -7.15
N LEU A 54 -5.77 -1.55 -8.13
CA LEU A 54 -6.55 -0.33 -8.39
C LEU A 54 -7.35 0.14 -7.18
N SER A 55 -7.82 -0.81 -6.36
CA SER A 55 -8.59 -0.54 -5.15
C SER A 55 -7.82 0.26 -4.10
N LEU A 56 -6.49 0.34 -4.17
CA LEU A 56 -5.70 1.16 -3.25
C LEU A 56 -6.06 2.66 -3.37
N ALA A 57 -6.60 3.09 -4.51
CA ALA A 57 -7.16 4.43 -4.70
C ALA A 57 -8.41 4.72 -3.85
N ASN A 58 -9.05 3.70 -3.27
CA ASN A 58 -10.19 3.88 -2.36
C ASN A 58 -9.76 4.48 -1.00
N LEU A 59 -8.46 4.48 -0.68
CA LEU A 59 -7.90 5.05 0.54
C LEU A 59 -7.78 6.58 0.37
N THR A 60 -8.92 7.27 0.34
CA THR A 60 -9.01 8.69 -0.05
C THR A 60 -8.31 9.68 0.89
N LYS A 61 -7.95 9.25 2.11
CA LYS A 61 -7.15 10.05 3.07
C LYS A 61 -5.66 9.72 3.04
N LEU A 62 -5.23 8.75 2.24
CA LEU A 62 -3.83 8.34 2.17
C LEU A 62 -2.99 9.50 1.61
N THR A 63 -1.98 9.90 2.37
CA THR A 63 -1.00 10.94 2.02
C THR A 63 0.40 10.37 1.86
N ALA A 64 0.70 9.22 2.46
CA ALA A 64 1.97 8.53 2.30
C ALA A 64 1.79 7.07 1.89
N LEU A 65 2.37 6.72 0.74
CA LEU A 65 2.48 5.34 0.26
C LEU A 65 3.94 5.03 -0.03
N ASP A 66 4.52 4.10 0.73
CA ASP A 66 5.86 3.60 0.49
C ASP A 66 5.85 2.08 0.31
N LEU A 67 6.11 1.68 -0.93
CA LEU A 67 6.24 0.32 -1.40
C LEU A 67 7.66 0.02 -1.91
N SER A 68 8.62 0.89 -1.62
CA SER A 68 10.01 0.73 -2.07
C SER A 68 10.69 -0.50 -1.47
N SER A 69 11.78 -0.96 -2.10
CA SER A 69 12.54 -2.13 -1.64
C SER A 69 11.65 -3.39 -1.48
N ASN A 70 10.78 -3.63 -2.45
CA ASN A 70 9.96 -4.84 -2.58
C ASN A 70 10.25 -5.53 -3.92
N LYS A 71 9.42 -6.48 -4.34
CA LYS A 71 9.43 -7.12 -5.67
C LYS A 71 8.23 -6.71 -6.54
N ILE A 72 7.59 -5.57 -6.24
CA ILE A 72 6.48 -5.02 -7.02
C ILE A 72 6.98 -4.61 -8.41
N LYS A 73 6.17 -4.92 -9.42
CA LYS A 73 6.40 -4.67 -10.85
C LYS A 73 5.15 -4.06 -11.48
N GLY A 74 5.27 -3.63 -12.73
CA GLY A 74 4.16 -3.03 -13.50
C GLY A 74 4.02 -1.54 -13.27
N LEU A 75 3.03 -0.93 -13.93
CA LEU A 75 2.81 0.51 -13.90
C LEU A 75 2.12 0.94 -12.60
N ILE A 76 2.42 2.16 -12.17
CA ILE A 76 1.62 2.85 -11.15
C ILE A 76 0.23 3.10 -11.75
N PRO A 77 -0.86 2.63 -11.12
CA PRO A 77 -2.19 2.84 -11.67
C PRO A 77 -2.53 4.33 -11.75
N PRO A 78 -3.18 4.82 -12.83
CA PRO A 78 -3.50 6.24 -13.00
C PRO A 78 -4.27 6.85 -11.84
N ASN A 79 -5.16 6.08 -11.22
CA ASN A 79 -5.94 6.51 -10.05
C ASN A 79 -5.06 6.84 -8.84
N ILE A 80 -3.92 6.13 -8.66
CA ILE A 80 -2.95 6.45 -7.61
C ILE A 80 -2.23 7.77 -7.93
N GLY A 81 -1.94 8.03 -9.21
CA GLY A 81 -1.39 9.30 -9.67
C GLY A 81 -2.32 10.50 -9.49
N GLN A 82 -3.61 10.27 -9.27
CA GLN A 82 -4.63 11.30 -9.00
C GLN A 82 -4.86 11.55 -7.50
N MET A 83 -4.25 10.74 -6.62
CA MET A 83 -4.35 10.92 -5.18
C MET A 83 -3.47 12.11 -4.72
N HIS A 84 -3.88 12.80 -3.66
CA HIS A 84 -3.12 13.89 -3.05
C HIS A 84 -2.00 13.34 -2.13
N LEU A 85 -1.09 12.54 -2.70
CA LEU A 85 0.03 11.94 -1.98
C LEU A 85 1.14 12.97 -1.80
N GLN A 86 1.60 13.11 -0.56
CA GLN A 86 2.80 13.86 -0.20
C GLN A 86 4.05 12.99 -0.39
N ILE A 87 3.92 11.68 -0.13
CA ILE A 87 4.98 10.69 -0.29
C ILE A 87 4.46 9.56 -1.17
N LEU A 88 5.18 9.31 -2.26
CA LEU A 88 4.95 8.19 -3.15
C LEU A 88 6.28 7.55 -3.52
N GLN A 89 6.56 6.38 -2.95
CA GLN A 89 7.81 5.64 -3.16
C GLN A 89 7.52 4.22 -3.65
N PHE A 90 8.21 3.83 -4.72
CA PHE A 90 8.16 2.50 -5.31
C PHE A 90 9.58 2.02 -5.62
N ASN A 91 9.69 0.73 -5.98
CA ASN A 91 10.91 0.22 -6.59
C ASN A 91 11.32 1.06 -7.79
N LYS A 92 12.63 1.26 -7.97
CA LYS A 92 13.15 1.80 -9.23
C LYS A 92 12.67 0.89 -10.36
N MET A 93 11.84 1.43 -11.25
CA MET A 93 11.41 0.76 -12.47
C MET A 93 12.64 0.62 -13.36
N HIS A 94 13.00 -0.63 -13.72
CA HIS A 94 13.96 -0.91 -14.78
C HIS A 94 13.25 -0.91 -16.12
#